data_AF-A0A8S3UI12-F1
#
_entry.id   AF-A0A8S3UI12-F1
#
_cell.length_a   1.000
_cell.length_b   1.000
_cell.length_c   1.000
_cell.angle_alpha   90.00
_cell.angle_beta   90.00
_cell.angle_gamma   90.00
#
_symmetry.space_group_name_H-M   'P 1'
#
loop_
_entity.id
_entity.type
_entity.pdbx_description
1 polymer ?
#
loop_
_entity_poly.entity_id
_entity_poly.type
_entity_poly.pdbx_seq_one_letter_code
_entity_poly.pdbx_strand_id
1 'polypeptide(L)'
;MNKGPNDEPAFKTQFKEIKRYDMSKLTTEFLNSEDCVKRISETVNRIENELSSNRCINEAYGSFTNFLMNEMDLAGLTVTSPIKYECKSKQSKAKTFLKPYWSDLLQQKWDAASKKEKLWLKCSDHTNIKRKLKQEYCVARNDFDKHLRKAKRTYQNKLQMDLLTELEKPNSRDFWKQIGKIGISNDRRDQIPWEVIDDNGEVTTDKECVLQKWKTDYQTLFNDQTDSMLYDQCHLDRIKKGEISSDPELVDTSCLNEPITRCEVEKANAELQYELSILVHNMIRRRRALKSNLHS
;
A
#
# COMPACT_ATOMS: atom_id res chain seq x y z
N MET A 1 40.33 -22.37 -17.90
CA MET A 1 39.43 -21.65 -16.98
C MET A 1 38.22 -21.19 -17.77
N ASN A 2 37.09 -21.86 -17.56
CA ASN A 2 35.84 -21.68 -18.30
C ASN A 2 35.22 -20.32 -18.00
N LYS A 3 34.89 -19.55 -19.06
CA LYS A 3 33.91 -18.46 -18.99
C LYS A 3 32.56 -19.07 -19.36
N GLY A 4 31.66 -19.21 -18.38
CA GLY A 4 30.29 -19.65 -18.63
C GLY A 4 29.46 -18.51 -19.24
N PRO A 5 28.58 -18.79 -20.23
CA PRO A 5 27.56 -17.85 -20.67
C PRO A 5 26.31 -18.07 -19.83
N ASN A 6 26.01 -17.16 -18.91
CA ASN A 6 24.69 -17.05 -18.29
C ASN A 6 23.95 -15.90 -18.98
N ASP A 7 23.43 -16.17 -20.16
CA ASP A 7 22.34 -15.39 -20.76
C ASP A 7 21.03 -16.02 -20.29
N GLU A 8 20.51 -15.57 -19.14
CA GLU A 8 19.10 -15.77 -18.80
C GLU A 8 18.24 -14.95 -19.78
N PRO A 9 17.29 -15.56 -20.50
CA PRO A 9 16.39 -14.80 -21.34
C PRO A 9 15.46 -13.97 -20.45
N ALA A 10 15.63 -12.65 -20.50
CA ALA A 10 14.69 -11.70 -19.92
C ALA A 10 13.27 -12.08 -20.36
N PHE A 11 12.41 -12.47 -19.41
CA PHE A 11 10.98 -12.66 -19.62
C PHE A 11 10.39 -11.34 -20.12
N LYS A 12 10.28 -11.20 -21.45
CA LYS A 12 9.49 -10.15 -22.08
C LYS A 12 8.02 -10.52 -21.86
N THR A 13 7.43 -9.98 -20.80
CA THR A 13 5.98 -9.94 -20.65
C THR A 13 5.40 -9.31 -21.91
N GLN A 14 4.72 -10.11 -22.74
CA GLN A 14 4.00 -9.59 -23.90
C GLN A 14 2.86 -8.72 -23.40
N PHE A 15 3.08 -7.40 -23.40
CA PHE A 15 2.03 -6.43 -23.09
C PHE A 15 0.99 -6.52 -24.20
N LYS A 16 -0.21 -7.02 -23.87
CA LYS A 16 -1.36 -7.02 -24.76
C LYS A 16 -1.74 -5.56 -25.02
N GLU A 17 -1.53 -5.10 -26.25
CA GLU A 17 -1.81 -3.72 -26.65
C GLU A 17 -3.32 -3.46 -26.55
N ILE A 18 -3.74 -2.70 -25.54
CA ILE A 18 -5.16 -2.37 -25.35
C ILE A 18 -5.50 -1.21 -26.29
N LYS A 19 -6.11 -1.53 -27.44
CA LYS A 19 -6.69 -0.52 -28.34
C LYS A 19 -7.79 0.25 -27.62
N ARG A 20 -7.79 1.59 -27.77
CA ARG A 20 -8.88 2.47 -27.31
C ARG A 20 -9.59 3.05 -28.52
N TYR A 21 -10.91 3.13 -28.43
CA TYR A 21 -11.76 3.66 -29.48
C TYR A 21 -12.45 4.94 -29.01
N ASP A 22 -12.54 5.93 -29.89
CA ASP A 22 -13.19 7.21 -29.60
C ASP A 22 -14.69 7.11 -29.89
N MET A 23 -15.48 6.87 -28.85
CA MET A 23 -16.93 6.72 -28.96
C MET A 23 -17.64 8.02 -29.39
N SER A 24 -16.98 9.18 -29.31
CA SER A 24 -17.56 10.46 -29.75
C SER A 24 -17.64 10.61 -31.27
N LYS A 25 -16.92 9.75 -32.02
CA LYS A 25 -16.92 9.71 -33.48
C LYS A 25 -17.87 8.67 -34.07
N LEU A 26 -18.67 7.99 -33.24
CA LEU A 26 -19.70 7.08 -33.76
C LEU A 26 -20.70 7.87 -34.61
N THR A 27 -20.79 7.49 -35.89
CA THR A 27 -21.86 7.94 -36.76
C THR A 27 -23.15 7.18 -36.43
N THR A 28 -24.29 7.78 -36.74
CA THR A 28 -25.60 7.12 -36.61
C THR A 28 -25.77 5.93 -37.55
N GLU A 29 -24.85 5.73 -38.49
CA GLU A 29 -24.81 4.62 -39.45
C GLU A 29 -23.93 3.45 -38.97
N PHE A 30 -23.19 3.63 -37.88
CA PHE A 30 -22.32 2.60 -37.31
C PHE A 30 -23.16 1.39 -36.85
N LEU A 31 -22.79 0.20 -37.35
CA LEU A 31 -23.51 -1.08 -37.17
C LEU A 31 -24.93 -1.16 -37.78
N ASN A 32 -25.35 -0.14 -38.55
CA ASN A 32 -26.65 -0.14 -39.23
C ASN A 32 -26.58 -0.63 -40.69
N SER A 33 -25.43 -1.11 -41.16
CA SER A 33 -25.35 -1.79 -42.46
C SER A 33 -26.07 -3.14 -42.42
N GLU A 34 -26.75 -3.49 -43.51
CA GLU A 34 -27.52 -4.74 -43.62
C GLU A 34 -26.64 -5.98 -43.33
N ASP A 35 -25.38 -5.94 -43.77
CA ASP A 35 -24.39 -6.97 -43.49
C ASP A 35 -24.00 -7.05 -42.00
N CYS A 36 -23.88 -5.92 -41.30
CA CYS A 36 -23.61 -5.90 -39.86
C CYS A 36 -24.78 -6.49 -39.08
N VAL A 37 -26.00 -6.05 -39.39
CA VAL A 37 -27.22 -6.55 -38.74
C VAL A 37 -27.34 -8.06 -38.92
N LYS A 38 -27.11 -8.57 -40.14
CA LYS A 38 -27.13 -10.01 -40.42
C LYS A 38 -26.08 -10.78 -39.62
N ARG A 39 -24.83 -10.31 -39.56
CA ARG A 39 -23.76 -10.96 -38.78
C ARG A 39 -24.01 -10.92 -37.27
N ILE A 40 -24.59 -9.84 -36.76
CA ILE A 40 -25.00 -9.73 -35.36
C ILE A 40 -26.09 -10.76 -35.07
N SER A 41 -27.13 -10.85 -35.91
CA SER A 41 -28.20 -11.84 -35.77
C SER A 41 -27.68 -13.28 -35.83
N GLU A 42 -26.78 -13.60 -36.75
CA GLU A 42 -26.13 -14.92 -36.84
C GLU A 42 -25.33 -15.25 -35.57
N THR A 43 -24.63 -14.26 -35.01
CA THR A 43 -23.85 -14.43 -33.77
C THR A 43 -24.74 -14.61 -32.55
N VAL A 44 -25.83 -13.85 -32.45
CA VAL A 44 -26.85 -14.00 -31.39
C VAL A 44 -27.47 -15.39 -31.46
N ASN A 45 -27.92 -15.82 -32.64
CA ASN A 45 -28.47 -17.15 -32.85
C ASN A 45 -27.46 -18.25 -32.47
N ARG A 46 -26.16 -18.06 -32.78
CA ARG A 46 -25.12 -19.01 -32.38
C ARG A 46 -24.95 -19.04 -30.85
N ILE A 47 -24.90 -17.89 -30.19
CA ILE A 47 -24.79 -17.80 -28.72
C ILE A 47 -26.01 -18.47 -28.06
N GLU A 48 -27.22 -18.20 -28.57
CA GLU A 48 -28.47 -18.79 -28.09
C GLU A 48 -28.50 -20.32 -28.25
N ASN A 49 -28.03 -20.83 -29.38
CA ASN A 49 -27.94 -22.27 -29.63
C ASN A 49 -26.81 -22.95 -28.83
N GLU A 50 -25.71 -22.26 -28.54
CA GLU A 50 -24.54 -22.84 -27.85
C GLU A 50 -24.61 -22.71 -26.31
N LEU A 51 -25.50 -21.85 -25.78
CA LEU A 51 -25.82 -21.72 -24.36
C LEU A 51 -26.22 -23.05 -23.70
N SER A 52 -26.67 -24.03 -24.49
CA SER A 52 -26.97 -25.40 -24.04
C SER A 52 -25.74 -26.21 -23.61
N SER A 53 -24.52 -25.81 -24.02
CA SER A 53 -23.29 -26.63 -23.88
C SER A 53 -22.20 -26.04 -22.96
N ASN A 54 -22.35 -24.79 -22.48
CA ASN A 54 -21.48 -24.06 -21.54
C ASN A 54 -19.96 -23.96 -21.89
N ARG A 55 -19.46 -24.69 -22.88
CA ARG A 55 -18.03 -24.74 -23.26
C ARG A 55 -17.67 -23.81 -24.42
N CYS A 56 -18.64 -23.46 -25.27
CA CYS A 56 -18.43 -22.65 -26.48
C CYS A 56 -18.78 -21.15 -26.33
N ILE A 57 -19.40 -20.73 -25.22
CA ILE A 57 -19.82 -19.33 -25.01
C ILE A 57 -18.62 -18.36 -25.07
N ASN A 58 -17.48 -18.76 -24.51
CA ASN A 58 -16.26 -17.95 -24.55
C ASN A 58 -15.72 -17.76 -25.97
N GLU A 59 -15.84 -18.78 -26.82
CA GLU A 59 -15.43 -18.71 -28.23
C GLU A 59 -16.39 -17.86 -29.06
N ALA A 60 -17.70 -18.03 -28.84
CA ALA A 60 -18.71 -17.22 -29.49
C ALA A 60 -18.59 -15.73 -29.11
N TYR A 61 -18.35 -15.43 -27.83
CA TYR A 61 -18.10 -14.08 -27.34
C TYR A 61 -16.76 -13.51 -27.85
N GLY A 62 -15.70 -14.32 -27.87
CA GLY A 62 -14.41 -13.94 -28.45
C GLY A 62 -14.53 -13.58 -29.94
N SER A 63 -15.29 -14.37 -30.70
CA SER A 63 -15.59 -14.11 -32.11
C SER A 63 -16.41 -12.83 -32.31
N PHE A 64 -17.41 -12.58 -31.46
CA PHE A 64 -18.22 -11.36 -31.51
C PHE A 64 -17.39 -10.11 -31.20
N THR A 65 -16.57 -10.16 -30.15
CA THR A 65 -15.72 -9.04 -29.75
C THR A 65 -14.67 -8.72 -30.81
N ASN A 66 -14.09 -9.72 -31.47
CA ASN A 66 -13.19 -9.51 -32.61
C ASN A 66 -13.90 -8.88 -33.81
N PHE A 67 -15.12 -9.32 -34.13
CA PHE A 67 -15.94 -8.70 -35.17
C PHE A 67 -16.21 -7.22 -34.86
N LEU A 68 -16.65 -6.91 -33.64
CA LEU A 68 -16.89 -5.54 -33.21
C LEU A 68 -15.62 -4.68 -33.30
N MET A 69 -14.47 -5.20 -32.86
CA MET A 69 -13.20 -4.49 -32.96
C MET A 69 -12.81 -4.20 -34.42
N ASN A 70 -13.04 -5.14 -35.34
CA ASN A 70 -12.78 -4.94 -36.76
C ASN A 70 -13.70 -3.86 -37.37
N GLU A 71 -14.98 -3.84 -37.02
CA GLU A 71 -15.90 -2.79 -37.48
C GLU A 71 -15.50 -1.42 -36.90
N MET A 72 -15.06 -1.36 -35.64
CA MET A 72 -14.54 -0.12 -35.04
C MET A 72 -13.23 0.35 -35.69
N ASP A 73 -12.35 -0.57 -36.09
CA ASP A 73 -11.14 -0.29 -36.87
C ASP A 73 -11.50 0.27 -38.26
N LEU A 74 -12.44 -0.38 -38.97
CA LEU A 74 -12.92 0.05 -40.30
C LEU A 74 -13.61 1.41 -40.28
N ALA A 75 -14.37 1.70 -39.22
CA ALA A 75 -15.01 3.00 -39.00
C ALA A 75 -14.01 4.11 -38.63
N GLY A 76 -12.70 3.81 -38.54
CA GLY A 76 -11.67 4.79 -38.22
C GLY A 76 -11.75 5.32 -36.78
N LEU A 77 -12.38 4.56 -35.88
CA LEU A 77 -12.57 4.95 -34.47
C LEU A 77 -11.32 4.70 -33.62
N THR A 78 -10.28 4.09 -34.20
CA THR A 78 -9.02 3.81 -33.52
C THR A 78 -8.34 5.10 -33.07
N VAL A 79 -8.12 5.22 -31.76
CA VAL A 79 -7.19 6.21 -31.23
C VAL A 79 -5.79 5.62 -31.35
N THR A 80 -5.13 5.82 -32.49
CA THR A 80 -3.69 5.57 -32.63
C THR A 80 -2.92 6.65 -31.87
N SER A 81 -3.00 6.60 -30.55
CA SER A 81 -1.96 7.15 -29.71
C SER A 81 -1.25 5.95 -29.10
N PRO A 82 -0.02 5.60 -29.55
CA PRO A 82 0.82 4.76 -28.72
C PRO A 82 0.89 5.47 -27.38
N ILE A 83 0.49 4.79 -26.31
CA ILE A 83 0.68 5.31 -24.96
C ILE A 83 2.20 5.31 -24.75
N LYS A 84 2.87 6.34 -25.27
CA LYS A 84 4.10 6.80 -24.68
C LYS A 84 3.67 7.24 -23.30
N TYR A 85 3.96 6.41 -22.31
CA TYR A 85 4.13 6.85 -20.94
C TYR A 85 5.32 7.82 -20.91
N GLU A 86 5.18 8.98 -21.58
CA GLU A 86 5.95 10.14 -21.21
C GLU A 86 5.45 10.48 -19.81
N CYS A 87 6.32 10.16 -18.85
CA CYS A 87 6.24 10.53 -17.44
C CYS A 87 6.23 12.06 -17.33
N LYS A 88 5.15 12.70 -17.78
CA LYS A 88 4.91 14.13 -17.65
C LYS A 88 4.32 14.32 -16.25
N SER A 89 5.21 14.75 -15.37
CA SER A 89 5.11 15.18 -13.99
C SER A 89 4.03 16.23 -13.65
N LYS A 90 2.88 16.23 -14.33
CA LYS A 90 1.74 17.12 -14.02
C LYS A 90 0.61 16.46 -13.21
N GLN A 91 0.67 15.14 -12.96
CA GLN A 91 -0.31 14.44 -12.13
C GLN A 91 -0.15 14.63 -10.61
N SER A 92 0.93 15.27 -10.13
CA SER A 92 1.16 15.38 -8.68
C SER A 92 0.18 16.34 -7.98
N LYS A 93 -0.40 17.31 -8.71
CA LYS A 93 -1.35 18.26 -8.12
C LYS A 93 -2.77 17.67 -8.02
N ALA A 94 -3.22 16.90 -9.02
CA ALA A 94 -4.58 16.36 -9.02
C ALA A 94 -4.80 15.27 -7.94
N LYS A 95 -3.77 14.49 -7.57
CA LYS A 95 -3.91 13.46 -6.53
C LYS A 95 -3.92 14.00 -5.10
N THR A 96 -3.36 15.19 -4.85
CA THR A 96 -3.35 15.81 -3.51
C THR A 96 -4.66 16.56 -3.20
N PHE A 97 -5.33 17.15 -4.20
CA PHE A 97 -6.67 17.75 -4.04
C PHE A 97 -7.80 16.74 -3.80
N LEU A 98 -7.58 15.44 -4.04
CA LEU A 98 -8.59 14.41 -3.82
C LEU A 98 -8.76 14.03 -2.34
N LYS A 99 -7.87 14.48 -1.45
CA LYS A 99 -7.96 14.16 -0.03
C LYS A 99 -8.60 15.32 0.71
N PRO A 100 -9.80 15.16 1.30
CA PRO A 100 -10.54 16.25 1.94
C PRO A 100 -9.85 16.83 3.19
N TYR A 101 -8.83 16.14 3.71
CA TYR A 101 -7.98 16.59 4.82
C TYR A 101 -6.68 17.27 4.37
N TRP A 102 -6.49 17.52 3.07
CA TRP A 102 -5.32 18.22 2.56
C TRP A 102 -5.47 19.73 2.74
N SER A 103 -4.58 20.34 3.52
CA SER A 103 -4.58 21.78 3.83
C SER A 103 -3.38 22.50 3.23
N ASP A 104 -3.43 23.83 3.16
CA ASP A 104 -2.31 24.67 2.70
C ASP A 104 -1.04 24.43 3.53
N LEU A 105 -1.20 24.15 4.83
CA LEU A 105 -0.09 23.77 5.70
C LEU A 105 0.56 22.46 5.23
N LEU A 106 -0.23 21.43 4.91
CA LEU A 106 0.30 20.17 4.38
C LEU A 106 0.99 20.37 3.04
N GLN A 107 0.42 21.20 2.17
CA GLN A 107 1.01 21.55 0.89
C GLN A 107 2.38 22.23 1.09
N GLN A 108 2.47 23.20 1.99
CA GLN A 108 3.73 23.89 2.32
C GLN A 108 4.80 22.90 2.83
N LYS A 109 4.42 21.98 3.71
CA LYS A 109 5.33 20.94 4.24
C LYS A 109 5.77 19.97 3.15
N TRP A 110 4.86 19.56 2.28
CA TRP A 110 5.15 18.70 1.13
C TRP A 110 6.10 19.37 0.13
N ASP A 111 5.88 20.64 -0.18
CA ASP A 111 6.73 21.42 -1.08
C ASP A 111 8.14 21.59 -0.49
N ALA A 112 8.25 21.81 0.82
CA ALA A 112 9.53 21.87 1.52
C ALA A 112 10.28 20.53 1.46
N ALA A 113 9.60 19.41 1.72
CA ALA A 113 10.19 18.07 1.61
C ALA A 113 10.65 17.78 0.16
N SER A 114 9.79 18.08 -0.82
CA SER A 114 10.08 17.91 -2.26
C SER A 114 11.26 18.76 -2.72
N LYS A 115 11.38 20.00 -2.23
CA LYS A 115 12.53 20.87 -2.55
C LYS A 115 13.84 20.28 -2.04
N LYS A 116 13.85 19.79 -0.80
CA LYS A 116 15.03 19.15 -0.20
C LYS A 116 15.39 17.82 -0.88
N GLU A 117 14.39 17.03 -1.25
CA GLU A 117 14.60 15.80 -2.03
C GLU A 117 15.28 16.12 -3.37
N LYS A 118 14.79 17.11 -4.11
CA LYS A 118 15.41 17.55 -5.37
C LYS A 118 16.85 17.99 -5.20
N LEU A 119 17.18 18.71 -4.12
CA LEU A 119 18.56 19.12 -3.82
C LEU A 119 19.44 17.92 -3.52
N TRP A 120 18.96 16.97 -2.72
CA TRP A 120 19.68 15.73 -2.42
C TRP A 120 19.93 14.88 -3.66
N LEU A 121 18.91 14.69 -4.52
CA LEU A 121 19.02 13.89 -5.74
C LEU A 121 19.93 14.54 -6.80
N LYS A 122 19.93 15.87 -6.91
CA LYS A 122 20.82 16.60 -7.82
C LYS A 122 22.28 16.64 -7.36
N CYS A 123 22.56 16.32 -6.10
CA CYS A 123 23.93 16.31 -5.58
C CYS A 123 24.70 15.11 -6.15
N SER A 124 25.62 15.41 -7.06
CA SER A 124 26.57 14.45 -7.67
C SER A 124 27.66 14.00 -6.71
N ASP A 125 27.94 14.78 -5.67
CA ASP A 125 29.04 14.51 -4.75
C ASP A 125 28.74 13.33 -3.83
N HIS A 126 29.65 12.36 -3.77
CA HIS A 126 29.55 11.22 -2.86
C HIS A 126 30.13 11.53 -1.46
N THR A 127 29.93 12.75 -0.97
CA THR A 127 30.63 13.29 0.21
C THR A 127 29.67 13.58 1.38
N ASN A 128 30.24 14.17 2.45
CA ASN A 128 29.51 14.65 3.63
C ASN A 128 28.34 15.59 3.30
N ILE A 129 28.42 16.32 2.19
CA ILE A 129 27.37 17.24 1.74
C ILE A 129 26.10 16.46 1.37
N LYS A 130 26.22 15.38 0.60
CA LYS A 130 25.08 14.53 0.22
C LYS A 130 24.43 13.85 1.40
N ARG A 131 25.24 13.45 2.40
CA ARG A 131 24.73 12.90 3.68
C ARG A 131 23.93 13.95 4.47
N LYS A 132 24.43 15.18 4.56
CA LYS A 132 23.72 16.30 5.21
C LYS A 132 22.40 16.60 4.49
N LEU A 133 22.40 16.70 3.16
CA LEU A 133 21.19 16.92 2.36
C LEU A 133 20.16 15.79 2.54
N LYS A 134 20.62 14.53 2.60
CA LYS A 134 19.74 13.40 2.91
C LYS A 134 19.10 13.55 4.29
N GLN A 135 19.89 13.91 5.30
CA GLN A 135 19.37 14.12 6.66
C GLN A 135 18.32 15.24 6.70
N GLU A 136 18.59 16.37 6.03
CA GLU A 136 17.65 17.48 5.93
C GLU A 136 16.33 17.08 5.24
N TYR A 137 16.41 16.26 4.19
CA TYR A 137 15.24 15.68 3.53
C TYR A 137 14.47 14.75 4.47
N CYS A 138 15.14 13.80 5.14
CA CYS A 138 14.50 12.89 6.07
C CYS A 138 13.75 13.63 7.19
N VAL A 139 14.35 14.69 7.75
CA VAL A 139 13.69 15.55 8.76
C VAL A 139 12.44 16.20 8.19
N ALA A 140 12.51 16.80 7.00
CA ALA A 140 11.34 17.43 6.38
C ALA A 140 10.26 16.42 5.99
N ARG A 141 10.65 15.22 5.56
CA ARG A 141 9.73 14.13 5.23
C ARG A 141 8.99 13.64 6.47
N ASN A 142 9.72 13.40 7.56
CA ASN A 142 9.14 13.00 8.84
C ASN A 142 8.18 14.06 9.41
N ASP A 143 8.54 15.34 9.29
CA ASP A 143 7.68 16.45 9.72
C ASP A 143 6.39 16.51 8.88
N PHE A 144 6.48 16.36 7.56
CA PHE A 144 5.32 16.22 6.68
C PHE A 144 4.45 15.01 7.07
N ASP A 145 5.04 13.82 7.24
CA ASP A 145 4.32 12.59 7.55
C ASP A 145 3.63 12.67 8.93
N LYS A 146 4.23 13.36 9.91
CA LYS A 146 3.61 13.65 11.21
C LYS A 146 2.35 14.51 11.04
N HIS A 147 2.44 15.59 10.28
CA HIS A 147 1.30 16.48 10.04
C HIS A 147 0.21 15.79 9.20
N LEU A 148 0.59 15.00 8.20
CA LEU A 148 -0.34 14.25 7.37
C LEU A 148 -1.15 13.26 8.21
N ARG A 149 -0.49 12.51 9.10
CA ARG A 149 -1.16 11.59 10.03
C ARG A 149 -2.12 12.34 10.96
N LYS A 150 -1.69 13.48 11.51
CA LYS A 150 -2.54 14.32 12.37
C LYS A 150 -3.78 14.79 11.62
N ALA A 151 -3.62 15.36 10.42
CA ALA A 151 -4.73 15.85 9.60
C ALA A 151 -5.70 14.72 9.20
N LYS A 152 -5.19 13.56 8.78
CA LYS A 152 -6.01 12.38 8.48
C LYS A 152 -6.84 11.96 9.71
N ARG A 153 -6.21 11.87 10.88
CA ARG A 153 -6.89 11.50 12.13
C ARG A 153 -7.94 12.53 12.54
N THR A 154 -7.62 13.82 12.49
CA THR A 154 -8.58 14.89 12.80
C THR A 154 -9.80 14.84 11.88
N TYR A 155 -9.59 14.62 10.58
CA TYR A 155 -10.70 14.47 9.63
C TYR A 155 -11.55 13.23 9.91
N GLN A 156 -10.93 12.08 10.21
CA GLN A 156 -11.64 10.86 10.57
C GLN A 156 -12.45 11.05 11.87
N ASN A 157 -11.88 11.68 12.89
CA ASN A 157 -12.59 11.99 14.12
C ASN A 157 -13.77 12.92 13.88
N LYS A 158 -13.60 13.94 13.03
CA LYS A 158 -14.71 14.83 12.64
C LYS A 158 -15.83 14.04 11.97
N LEU A 159 -15.51 13.21 10.99
CA LEU A 159 -16.48 12.37 10.29
C LEU A 159 -17.22 11.43 11.25
N GLN A 160 -16.51 10.88 12.25
CA GLN A 160 -17.12 10.06 13.29
C GLN A 160 -18.07 10.86 14.18
N MET A 161 -17.72 12.08 14.58
CA MET A 161 -18.60 12.96 15.35
C MET A 161 -19.84 13.35 14.56
N ASP A 162 -19.66 13.71 13.28
CA ASP A 162 -20.77 14.02 12.37
C ASP A 162 -21.73 12.81 12.28
N LEU A 163 -21.21 11.58 12.21
CA LEU A 163 -22.01 10.35 12.23
C LEU A 163 -22.76 10.10 13.53
N LEU A 164 -22.15 10.40 14.69
CA LEU A 164 -22.84 10.28 15.96
C LEU A 164 -24.03 11.23 16.04
N THR A 165 -23.91 12.44 15.46
CA THR A 165 -25.04 13.36 15.30
C THR A 165 -26.10 12.83 14.31
N GLU A 166 -25.69 12.11 13.26
CA GLU A 166 -26.66 11.49 12.33
C GLU A 166 -27.35 10.24 12.87
N LEU A 167 -26.79 9.59 13.90
CA LEU A 167 -27.40 8.42 14.56
C LEU A 167 -28.77 8.75 15.17
N GLU A 168 -29.00 10.01 15.56
CA GLU A 168 -30.29 10.49 16.08
C GLU A 168 -31.39 10.53 14.99
N LYS A 169 -31.02 10.39 13.71
CA LYS A 169 -31.97 10.38 12.58
C LYS A 169 -32.55 8.96 12.38
N PRO A 170 -33.83 8.83 11.98
CA PRO A 170 -34.52 7.53 11.89
C PRO A 170 -34.03 6.60 10.75
N ASN A 171 -33.04 7.01 9.94
CA ASN A 171 -32.62 6.27 8.75
C ASN A 171 -31.32 5.46 9.00
N SER A 172 -31.46 4.33 9.70
CA SER A 172 -30.36 3.43 10.09
C SER A 172 -29.51 2.91 8.90
N ARG A 173 -30.10 2.80 7.70
CA ARG A 173 -29.41 2.25 6.52
C ARG A 173 -28.28 3.15 6.02
N ASP A 174 -28.50 4.46 6.05
CA ASP A 174 -27.51 5.42 5.57
C ASP A 174 -26.38 5.62 6.59
N PHE A 175 -26.68 5.49 7.88
CA PHE A 175 -25.67 5.43 8.94
C PHE A 175 -24.65 4.30 8.70
N TRP A 176 -25.11 3.05 8.48
CA TRP A 176 -24.20 1.92 8.24
C TRP A 176 -23.38 2.07 6.95
N LYS A 177 -23.97 2.63 5.88
CA LYS A 177 -23.22 2.96 4.65
C LYS A 177 -22.12 3.98 4.90
N GLN A 178 -22.36 4.96 5.76
CA GLN A 178 -21.35 5.97 6.06
C GLN A 178 -20.29 5.45 7.04
N ILE A 179 -20.66 4.61 8.02
CA ILE A 179 -19.71 3.89 8.88
C ILE A 179 -18.73 3.09 8.04
N GLY A 180 -19.21 2.42 6.99
CA GLY A 180 -18.39 1.65 6.05
C GLY A 180 -17.37 2.49 5.28
N LYS A 181 -17.53 3.83 5.24
CA LYS A 181 -16.59 4.77 4.62
C LYS A 181 -15.54 5.31 5.63
N ILE A 182 -15.74 5.10 6.93
CA ILE A 182 -14.79 5.51 7.97
C ILE A 182 -13.68 4.45 8.11
N GLY A 183 -12.45 4.91 8.31
CA GLY A 183 -11.31 4.05 8.59
C GLY A 183 -10.59 3.54 7.33
N ILE A 184 -10.01 2.34 7.43
CA ILE A 184 -9.21 1.73 6.36
C ILE A 184 -10.05 1.08 5.25
N SER A 185 -11.38 1.12 5.34
CA SER A 185 -12.27 0.41 4.40
C SER A 185 -11.98 0.77 2.94
N ASN A 186 -11.79 2.06 2.63
CA ASN A 186 -11.40 2.53 1.29
C ASN A 186 -9.91 2.31 0.96
N ASP A 187 -9.08 2.03 1.97
CA ASP A 187 -7.64 1.75 1.83
C ASP A 187 -7.39 0.22 1.73
N ARG A 188 -8.41 -0.63 1.95
CA ARG A 188 -8.32 -2.09 1.79
C ARG A 188 -8.14 -2.39 0.30
N ARG A 189 -7.19 -3.25 -0.01
CA ARG A 189 -7.15 -3.87 -1.34
C ARG A 189 -8.29 -4.87 -1.40
N ASP A 190 -9.11 -4.82 -2.45
CA ASP A 190 -10.19 -5.79 -2.66
C ASP A 190 -9.68 -7.22 -2.88
N GLN A 191 -8.37 -7.38 -3.10
CA GLN A 191 -7.72 -8.65 -3.29
C GLN A 191 -7.22 -9.19 -1.95
N ILE A 192 -7.81 -10.33 -1.57
CA ILE A 192 -7.28 -11.18 -0.51
C ILE A 192 -5.88 -11.65 -0.97
N PRO A 193 -4.81 -11.46 -0.17
CA PRO A 193 -3.48 -11.96 -0.52
C PRO A 193 -3.55 -13.47 -0.75
N TRP A 194 -2.92 -14.02 -1.79
CA TRP A 194 -2.88 -15.48 -2.00
C TRP A 194 -1.45 -16.01 -1.86
N GLU A 195 -0.67 -15.35 -1.02
CA GLU A 195 0.74 -15.64 -0.76
C GLU A 195 0.92 -15.79 0.74
N VAL A 196 1.52 -16.89 1.18
CA VAL A 196 1.92 -17.10 2.57
C VAL A 196 3.36 -17.60 2.64
N ILE A 197 4.04 -17.26 3.73
CA ILE A 197 5.40 -17.75 4.02
C ILE A 197 5.25 -19.06 4.78
N ASP A 198 5.83 -20.14 4.26
CA ASP A 198 5.86 -21.43 4.94
C ASP A 198 6.85 -21.41 6.12
N ASP A 199 6.92 -22.51 6.88
CA ASP A 199 7.79 -22.58 8.05
C ASP A 199 9.29 -22.66 7.67
N ASN A 200 9.60 -22.88 6.40
CA ASN A 200 10.96 -22.87 5.84
C ASN A 200 11.37 -21.47 5.34
N GLY A 201 10.46 -20.49 5.35
CA GLY A 201 10.71 -19.13 4.87
C GLY A 201 10.48 -18.94 3.36
N GLU A 202 9.93 -19.92 2.66
CA GLU A 202 9.59 -19.85 1.24
C GLU A 202 8.16 -19.33 1.03
N VAL A 203 7.96 -18.56 -0.05
CA VAL A 203 6.64 -18.01 -0.40
C VAL A 203 5.86 -19.05 -1.21
N THR A 204 4.73 -19.49 -0.65
CA THR A 204 3.82 -20.42 -1.30
C THR A 204 2.57 -19.67 -1.78
N THR A 205 2.21 -19.87 -3.05
CA THR A 205 0.97 -19.37 -3.68
C THR A 205 -0.10 -20.45 -3.84
N ASP A 206 0.18 -21.69 -3.40
CA ASP A 206 -0.77 -22.78 -3.49
C ASP A 206 -2.01 -22.50 -2.64
N LYS A 207 -3.18 -22.64 -3.25
CA LYS A 207 -4.45 -22.24 -2.66
C LYS A 207 -4.77 -23.04 -1.40
N GLU A 208 -4.49 -24.35 -1.42
CA GLU A 208 -4.80 -25.22 -0.29
C GLU A 208 -3.86 -24.96 0.87
N CYS A 209 -2.56 -24.79 0.60
CA CYS A 209 -1.57 -24.39 1.58
C CYS A 209 -1.90 -23.03 2.24
N VAL A 210 -2.25 -22.01 1.44
CA VAL A 210 -2.63 -20.69 1.93
C VAL A 210 -3.85 -20.75 2.86
N LEU A 211 -4.90 -21.48 2.46
CA LEU A 211 -6.13 -21.60 3.25
C LEU A 211 -5.89 -22.35 4.55
N GLN A 212 -5.10 -23.43 4.53
CA GLN A 212 -4.76 -24.16 5.74
C GLN A 212 -3.91 -23.31 6.68
N LYS A 213 -2.93 -22.57 6.16
CA LYS A 213 -2.11 -21.69 6.99
C LYS A 213 -2.96 -20.61 7.65
N TRP A 214 -3.87 -19.95 6.92
CA TRP A 214 -4.77 -18.98 7.54
C TRP A 214 -5.70 -19.59 8.56
N LYS A 215 -6.22 -20.79 8.29
CA LYS A 215 -7.06 -21.51 9.25
C LYS A 215 -6.29 -21.77 10.54
N THR A 216 -5.05 -22.25 10.43
CA THR A 216 -4.16 -22.50 11.57
C THR A 216 -3.83 -21.20 12.30
N ASP A 217 -3.35 -20.18 11.61
CA ASP A 217 -3.01 -18.87 12.20
C ASP A 217 -4.22 -18.25 12.91
N TYR A 218 -5.39 -18.30 12.27
CA TYR A 218 -6.64 -17.83 12.87
C TYR A 218 -7.00 -18.65 14.11
N GLN A 219 -6.92 -19.97 14.05
CA GLN A 219 -7.17 -20.82 15.23
C GLN A 219 -6.20 -20.52 16.36
N THR A 220 -4.91 -20.29 16.08
CA THR A 220 -3.91 -19.91 17.07
C THR A 220 -4.28 -18.61 17.77
N LEU A 221 -4.78 -17.60 17.04
CA LEU A 221 -5.23 -16.34 17.65
C LEU A 221 -6.36 -16.51 18.69
N PHE A 222 -7.19 -17.55 18.57
CA PHE A 222 -8.30 -17.81 19.50
C PHE A 222 -8.00 -18.91 20.53
N ASN A 223 -7.02 -19.76 20.26
CA ASN A 223 -6.70 -20.93 21.07
C ASN A 223 -5.34 -20.84 21.75
N ASP A 224 -4.65 -19.70 21.70
CA ASP A 224 -3.40 -19.51 22.43
C ASP A 224 -3.68 -19.65 23.94
N GLN A 225 -3.40 -20.84 24.47
CA GLN A 225 -3.42 -21.18 25.90
C GLN A 225 -2.11 -20.75 26.57
N THR A 226 -1.53 -19.64 26.15
CA THR A 226 -0.29 -19.10 26.70
C THR A 226 -0.63 -17.92 27.60
N ASP A 227 -0.82 -18.17 28.90
CA ASP A 227 -0.77 -17.21 30.02
C ASP A 227 -1.54 -15.87 29.90
N SER A 228 -2.30 -15.62 28.82
CA SER A 228 -2.91 -14.33 28.50
C SER A 228 -4.10 -14.02 29.40
N MET A 229 -4.64 -15.03 30.08
CA MET A 229 -5.63 -14.83 31.13
C MET A 229 -5.04 -14.06 32.32
N LEU A 230 -3.74 -14.13 32.60
CA LEU A 230 -3.13 -13.35 33.70
C LEU A 230 -3.08 -11.85 33.40
N TYR A 231 -2.87 -11.48 32.13
CA TYR A 231 -2.76 -10.07 31.73
C TYR A 231 -4.13 -9.36 31.78
N ASP A 232 -5.19 -10.05 31.32
CA ASP A 232 -6.53 -9.47 31.28
C ASP A 232 -7.30 -9.62 32.61
N GLN A 233 -7.06 -10.66 33.40
CA GLN A 233 -7.81 -10.86 34.64
C GLN A 233 -7.49 -9.78 35.69
N CYS A 234 -6.22 -9.37 35.80
CA CYS A 234 -5.82 -8.27 36.68
C CYS A 234 -6.49 -6.93 36.26
N HIS A 235 -6.57 -6.68 34.95
CA HIS A 235 -7.23 -5.49 34.41
C HIS A 235 -8.75 -5.52 34.64
N LEU A 236 -9.39 -6.67 34.38
CA LEU A 236 -10.82 -6.89 34.61
C LEU A 236 -11.19 -6.79 36.10
N ASP A 237 -10.35 -7.30 37.00
CA ASP A 237 -10.57 -7.22 38.44
C ASP A 237 -10.42 -5.79 38.96
N ARG A 238 -9.53 -4.97 38.38
CA ARG A 238 -9.42 -3.52 38.67
C ARG A 238 -10.64 -2.74 38.20
N ILE A 239 -11.15 -3.03 37.00
CA ILE A 239 -12.41 -2.45 36.49
C ILE A 239 -13.59 -2.80 37.42
N LYS A 240 -13.71 -4.07 37.81
CA LYS A 240 -14.80 -4.55 38.67
C LYS A 240 -14.77 -3.98 40.09
N LYS A 241 -13.58 -3.72 40.64
CA LYS A 241 -13.39 -3.07 41.94
C LYS A 241 -13.68 -1.56 41.91
N GLY A 242 -13.98 -0.98 40.75
CA GLY A 242 -14.19 0.45 40.62
C GLY A 242 -12.90 1.26 40.78
N GLU A 243 -11.73 0.62 40.68
CA GLU A 243 -10.41 1.28 40.63
C GLU A 243 -10.15 1.90 39.24
N ILE A 244 -11.19 2.38 38.57
CA ILE A 244 -11.05 3.39 37.50
C ILE A 244 -10.86 4.74 38.21
N SER A 245 -9.84 4.82 39.06
CA SER A 245 -9.18 6.08 39.34
C SER A 245 -8.27 6.31 38.13
N SER A 246 -8.48 7.45 37.47
CA SER A 246 -7.65 8.00 36.41
C SER A 246 -6.21 7.47 36.43
N ASP A 247 -5.93 6.57 35.49
CA ASP A 247 -4.61 6.31 34.89
C ASP A 247 -3.43 5.97 35.83
N PRO A 248 -2.95 4.70 35.87
CA PRO A 248 -1.66 4.36 36.49
C PRO A 248 -0.45 4.83 35.67
N GLU A 249 -0.65 5.56 34.57
CA GLU A 249 0.42 6.24 33.83
C GLU A 249 0.48 7.76 34.10
N LEU A 250 -0.03 8.22 35.24
CA LEU A 250 0.69 9.28 35.96
C LEU A 250 1.94 8.66 36.62
N VAL A 251 2.88 8.24 35.76
CA VAL A 251 4.29 8.47 36.08
C VAL A 251 4.34 9.91 36.55
N ASP A 252 4.90 10.15 37.72
CA ASP A 252 5.15 11.51 38.18
C ASP A 252 6.01 12.23 37.14
N THR A 253 5.36 12.85 36.16
CA THR A 253 6.00 13.55 35.04
C THR A 253 6.57 14.89 35.50
N SER A 254 6.55 15.19 36.82
CA SER A 254 7.29 16.33 37.36
C SER A 254 8.76 16.24 36.95
N CYS A 255 9.36 15.04 36.94
CA CYS A 255 10.73 14.81 36.48
C CYS A 255 10.94 15.10 34.97
N LEU A 256 9.90 15.01 34.14
CA LEU A 256 9.98 15.38 32.72
C LEU A 256 9.99 16.90 32.49
N ASN A 257 9.63 17.68 33.52
CA ASN A 257 9.67 19.14 33.49
C ASN A 257 10.91 19.71 34.21
N GLU A 258 11.72 18.87 34.84
CA GLU A 258 12.99 19.30 35.43
C GLU A 258 14.00 19.62 34.31
N PRO A 259 14.80 20.69 34.44
CA PRO A 259 15.84 21.00 33.48
C PRO A 259 16.90 19.88 33.48
N ILE A 260 17.15 19.31 32.30
CA ILE A 260 18.16 18.26 32.08
C ILE A 260 19.48 18.71 32.71
N THR A 261 19.98 17.93 33.66
CA THR A 261 21.22 18.24 34.35
C THR A 261 22.44 17.83 33.52
N ARG A 262 23.57 18.51 33.73
CA ARG A 262 24.84 18.15 33.11
C ARG A 262 25.25 16.70 33.45
N CYS A 263 24.95 16.24 34.66
CA CYS A 263 25.28 14.90 35.15
C CYS A 263 24.54 13.81 34.35
N GLU A 264 23.26 14.02 34.04
CA GLU A 264 22.48 13.09 33.22
C GLU A 264 23.01 13.00 31.80
N VAL A 265 23.41 14.14 31.20
CA VAL A 265 24.02 14.17 29.88
C VAL A 265 25.37 13.45 29.86
N GLU A 266 26.20 13.66 30.89
CA GLU A 266 27.50 12.99 31.03
C GLU A 266 27.33 11.47 31.21
N LYS A 267 26.36 11.04 32.02
CA LYS A 267 26.03 9.62 32.23
C LYS A 267 25.53 8.96 30.95
N ALA A 268 24.57 9.57 30.25
CA ALA A 268 24.06 9.05 28.99
C ALA A 268 25.15 8.98 27.90
N ASN A 269 26.04 9.97 27.85
CA ASN A 269 27.19 9.93 26.94
C ASN A 269 28.17 8.80 27.30
N ALA A 270 28.43 8.56 28.58
CA ALA A 270 29.31 7.47 29.03
C ALA A 270 28.73 6.09 28.66
N GLU A 271 27.42 5.90 28.87
CA GLU A 271 26.70 4.67 28.47
C GLU A 271 26.77 4.45 26.95
N LEU A 272 26.53 5.50 26.15
CA LEU A 272 26.64 5.42 24.69
C LEU A 272 28.07 5.10 24.23
N GLN A 273 29.09 5.68 24.86
CA GLN A 273 30.49 5.38 24.55
C GLN A 273 30.86 3.94 24.91
N TYR A 274 30.33 3.42 26.01
CA TYR A 274 30.52 2.04 26.43
C TYR A 274 29.89 1.05 25.43
N GLU A 275 28.65 1.27 25.02
CA GLU A 275 27.95 0.45 24.02
C GLU A 275 28.67 0.47 22.65
N LEU A 276 29.11 1.65 22.21
CA LEU A 276 29.93 1.81 21.00
C LEU A 276 31.24 1.03 21.09
N SER A 277 31.91 1.06 22.25
CA SER A 277 33.16 0.31 22.48
C SER A 277 32.93 -1.21 22.37
N ILE A 278 31.87 -1.73 22.97
CA ILE A 278 31.48 -3.16 22.86
C ILE A 278 31.26 -3.53 21.39
N LEU A 279 30.50 -2.72 20.66
CA LEU A 279 30.18 -2.99 19.26
C LEU A 279 31.43 -3.01 18.36
N VAL A 280 32.33 -2.04 18.53
CA VAL A 280 33.61 -1.99 17.82
C VAL A 280 34.48 -3.20 18.17
N HIS A 281 34.55 -3.58 19.45
CA HIS A 281 35.32 -4.74 19.89
C HIS A 281 34.79 -6.04 19.24
N ASN A 282 33.47 -6.21 19.20
CA ASN A 282 32.82 -7.35 18.55
C ASN A 282 33.09 -7.39 17.03
N MET A 283 33.06 -6.23 16.36
CA MET A 283 33.41 -6.14 14.94
C MET A 283 34.86 -6.54 14.67
N ILE A 284 35.81 -6.08 15.51
CA ILE A 284 37.23 -6.45 15.39
C ILE A 284 37.41 -7.95 15.61
N ARG A 285 36.75 -8.51 16.63
CA ARG A 285 36.80 -9.96 16.93
C ARG A 285 36.27 -10.79 15.75
N ARG A 286 35.12 -10.41 15.18
CA ARG A 286 34.53 -11.06 14.00
C ARG A 286 35.46 -10.98 12.79
N ARG A 287 36.09 -9.82 12.55
CA ARG A 287 37.05 -9.65 11.45
C ARG A 287 38.29 -10.52 11.61
N ARG A 288 38.81 -10.68 12.84
CA ARG A 288 39.95 -11.57 13.12
C ARG A 288 39.59 -13.04 12.86
N ALA A 289 38.43 -13.50 13.31
CA ALA A 289 37.95 -14.86 13.07
C ALA A 289 37.76 -15.17 11.58
N LEU A 290 37.26 -14.21 10.79
CA LEU A 290 37.15 -14.38 9.35
C LEU A 290 38.51 -14.46 8.66
N LYS A 291 39.53 -13.74 9.16
CA LYS A 291 40.89 -13.81 8.61
C LYS A 291 41.59 -15.13 8.93
N SER A 292 41.39 -15.69 10.12
CA SER A 292 41.98 -17.00 10.48
C SER A 292 41.41 -18.13 9.63
N ASN A 293 40.12 -18.10 9.32
CA ASN A 293 39.46 -19.12 8.50
C ASN A 293 39.82 -19.06 7.01
N LEU A 294 40.47 -17.98 6.54
CA LEU A 294 40.94 -17.84 5.16
C LEU A 294 42.38 -18.35 4.97
N HIS A 295 43.11 -18.62 6.05
CA HIS A 295 44.50 -19.10 6.02
C HIS A 295 44.64 -20.54 6.54
N SER A 296 43.51 -21.21 6.83
CA SER A 296 43.42 -22.65 7.10
C SER A 296 42.81 -23.33 5.87
#